data_AF-A0A850H0X7-F1
#
_entry.id   AF-A0A850H0X7-F1
#
_cell.length_a   1.000
_cell.length_b   1.000
_cell.length_c   1.000
_cell.angle_alpha   90.00
_cell.angle_beta   90.00
_cell.angle_gamma   90.00
#
_symmetry.space_group_name_H-M   'P 1'
#
loop_
_entity.id
_entity.type
_entity.pdbx_description
1 polymer ?
#
loop_
_entity_poly.entity_id
_entity_poly.type
_entity_poly.pdbx_seq_one_letter_code
_entity_poly.pdbx_strand_id
1 'polypeptide(L)'
;MARKPPNGSNRTAANNEAADPVLSPPPQPRREIRRAKADIAFDNQALLGELFGQFDANLVQVENRLGVFIAARGDTLQIEGPEDAVARAREVLQTMYDRLAQGQDLDAGAIEALIAMSNEPVLDGIISDKAEGAKGPPIMIRTRRKTIVPRSATQATYMRSLVRDDIIFALGPAGTGKTYLAVAQAVSQLISGSVQRLILSRPAVEAGEKIGFLPGDMKEKVDPFLRPLYDALYDCMPPEQVERRLASGEIEIAPIAFMRGRTLADAFVILDEAQNTTREQMKMFLTRFGQNSRMVVCGDPRQVDIPGGSGMSGLNDAVEKLEGVDGFGTIRFTAADVVRHPIVGRIVEAYEGKAE
;
A
#
# COMPACT_ATOMS: atom_id res chain seq x y z
N MET A 1 -39.90 -73.28 39.99
CA MET A 1 -38.51 -73.74 40.27
C MET A 1 -37.54 -72.93 39.40
N ALA A 2 -36.45 -72.43 40.00
CA ALA A 2 -35.10 -72.14 39.46
C ALA A 2 -34.93 -71.74 37.96
N ARG A 3 -34.05 -70.82 37.52
CA ARG A 3 -32.95 -70.01 38.06
C ARG A 3 -32.59 -68.97 36.96
N LYS A 4 -31.87 -67.91 37.34
CA LYS A 4 -31.50 -66.68 36.60
C LYS A 4 -30.24 -66.89 35.65
N PRO A 5 -29.68 -65.86 34.95
CA PRO A 5 -29.54 -65.69 33.49
C PRO A 5 -28.03 -65.77 33.03
N PRO A 6 -27.52 -65.23 31.87
CA PRO A 6 -27.50 -63.80 31.50
C PRO A 6 -27.50 -63.37 30.00
N ASN A 7 -27.74 -62.07 29.82
CA ASN A 7 -27.19 -61.07 28.88
C ASN A 7 -27.31 -61.20 27.34
N GLY A 8 -28.01 -60.20 26.76
CA GLY A 8 -27.79 -59.72 25.40
C GLY A 8 -28.65 -58.51 25.04
N SER A 9 -28.03 -57.32 25.03
CA SER A 9 -28.41 -56.07 24.36
C SER A 9 -29.82 -55.46 24.56
N ASN A 10 -29.86 -54.44 25.42
CA ASN A 10 -30.99 -53.53 25.57
C ASN A 10 -30.99 -52.50 24.41
N ARG A 11 -31.98 -52.58 23.52
CA ARG A 11 -32.32 -51.53 22.54
C ARG A 11 -33.17 -50.49 23.25
N THR A 12 -32.63 -49.29 23.47
CA THR A 12 -33.40 -48.10 23.86
C THR A 12 -34.09 -47.51 22.63
N ALA A 13 -35.44 -47.62 22.58
CA ALA A 13 -36.27 -46.79 21.72
C ALA A 13 -36.43 -45.43 22.41
N ALA A 14 -35.83 -44.40 21.81
CA ALA A 14 -35.85 -43.03 22.29
C ALA A 14 -37.08 -42.28 21.76
N ASN A 15 -37.63 -41.44 22.64
CA ASN A 15 -38.79 -40.58 22.45
C ASN A 15 -38.65 -39.64 21.26
N ASN A 16 -39.79 -39.41 20.61
CA ASN A 16 -40.01 -38.45 19.55
C ASN A 16 -40.42 -37.11 20.18
N GLU A 17 -39.47 -36.19 20.34
CA GLU A 17 -39.75 -34.75 20.60
C GLU A 17 -39.24 -33.96 19.39
N ALA A 18 -40.17 -33.27 18.72
CA ALA A 18 -39.89 -32.38 17.62
C ALA A 18 -39.07 -31.19 18.12
N ALA A 19 -37.86 -31.01 17.59
CA ALA A 19 -37.01 -29.87 17.88
C ALA A 19 -37.52 -28.63 17.13
N ASP A 20 -37.87 -27.59 17.87
CA ASP A 20 -38.11 -26.24 17.35
C ASP A 20 -36.84 -25.70 16.66
N PRO A 21 -36.95 -25.00 15.52
CA PRO A 21 -35.79 -24.39 14.87
C PRO A 21 -35.26 -23.24 15.73
N VAL A 22 -33.99 -23.33 16.12
CA VAL A 22 -33.25 -22.27 16.82
C VAL A 22 -33.13 -21.07 15.88
N LEU A 23 -33.97 -20.06 16.10
CA LEU A 23 -33.86 -18.75 15.44
C LEU A 23 -32.57 -18.07 15.92
N SER A 24 -31.71 -17.67 14.98
CA SER A 24 -30.53 -16.85 15.27
C SER A 24 -30.93 -15.59 16.06
N PRO A 25 -30.14 -15.17 17.06
CA PRO A 25 -30.42 -13.93 17.79
C PRO A 25 -30.41 -12.73 16.82
N PRO A 26 -31.22 -11.69 17.10
CA PRO A 26 -31.29 -10.51 16.25
C PRO A 26 -29.90 -9.86 16.13
N PRO A 27 -29.55 -9.30 14.96
CA PRO A 27 -28.27 -8.63 14.77
C PRO A 27 -28.12 -7.51 15.81
N GLN A 28 -27.09 -7.59 16.64
CA GLN A 28 -26.76 -6.51 17.57
C GLN A 28 -26.45 -5.24 16.75
N PRO A 29 -26.89 -4.05 17.20
CA PRO A 29 -26.58 -2.81 16.51
C PRO A 29 -25.06 -2.66 16.40
N ARG A 30 -24.56 -2.53 15.16
CA ARG A 30 -23.17 -2.15 14.90
C ARG A 30 -22.87 -0.90 15.72
N ARG A 31 -21.86 -0.96 16.59
CA ARG A 31 -21.30 0.21 17.27
C ARG A 31 -20.91 1.21 16.17
N GLU A 32 -21.69 2.25 15.98
CA GLU A 32 -21.38 3.30 15.01
C GLU A 32 -20.02 3.89 15.39
N ILE A 33 -19.08 3.91 14.44
CA ILE A 33 -17.79 4.59 14.64
C ILE A 33 -18.12 6.07 14.73
N ARG A 34 -18.17 6.59 15.95
CA ARG A 34 -18.40 8.02 16.21
C ARG A 34 -17.24 8.80 15.60
N ARG A 35 -17.57 9.67 14.64
CA ARG A 35 -16.64 10.63 14.07
C ARG A 35 -16.66 11.87 14.94
N ALA A 36 -15.49 12.32 15.35
CA ALA A 36 -15.31 13.53 16.14
C ALA A 36 -14.55 14.57 15.33
N LYS A 37 -14.75 15.84 15.70
CA LYS A 37 -13.91 16.96 15.31
C LYS A 37 -13.40 17.62 16.58
N ALA A 38 -12.12 17.97 16.63
CA ALA A 38 -11.53 18.68 17.74
C ALA A 38 -10.64 19.81 17.21
N ASP A 39 -10.69 20.96 17.87
CA ASP A 39 -9.80 22.07 17.58
C ASP A 39 -8.76 22.18 18.70
N ILE A 40 -7.51 22.40 18.32
CA ILE A 40 -6.40 22.74 19.20
C ILE A 40 -5.92 24.14 18.83
N ALA A 41 -5.60 24.96 19.83
CA ALA A 41 -4.99 26.27 19.64
C ALA A 41 -3.65 26.28 20.39
N PHE A 42 -2.64 26.93 19.81
CA PHE A 42 -1.31 27.06 20.41
C PHE A 42 -0.94 28.52 20.61
N ASP A 43 -0.44 28.84 21.80
CA ASP A 43 -0.21 30.23 22.21
C ASP A 43 1.07 30.84 21.61
N ASN A 44 2.06 30.00 21.27
CA ASN A 44 3.36 30.44 20.75
C ASN A 44 3.51 30.10 19.26
N GLN A 45 3.28 31.10 18.41
CA GLN A 45 3.37 30.96 16.95
C GLN A 45 4.78 30.63 16.45
N ALA A 46 5.84 30.96 17.19
CA ALA A 46 7.22 30.67 16.76
C ALA A 46 7.52 29.17 16.72
N LEU A 47 6.86 28.38 17.57
CA LEU A 47 7.05 26.92 17.66
C LEU A 47 6.23 26.17 16.60
N LEU A 48 5.26 26.82 15.94
CA LEU A 48 4.39 26.16 14.97
C LEU A 48 5.14 25.67 13.73
N GLY A 49 6.18 26.40 13.29
CA GLY A 49 6.99 25.98 12.15
C GLY A 49 7.71 24.65 12.40
N GLU A 50 8.28 24.48 13.59
CA GLU A 50 8.95 23.24 14.00
C GLU A 50 7.93 22.13 14.33
N LEU A 51 6.80 22.50 14.95
CA LEU A 51 5.71 21.56 15.25
C LEU A 51 5.14 20.96 13.96
N PHE A 52 4.93 21.78 12.94
CA PHE A 52 4.38 21.33 11.65
C PHE A 52 5.44 20.59 10.84
N GLY A 53 6.70 20.99 10.99
CA GLY A 53 7.82 20.48 10.21
C GLY A 53 7.84 21.07 8.80
N GLN A 54 8.93 20.82 8.09
CA GLN A 54 9.09 21.34 6.73
C GLN A 54 7.98 20.79 5.82
N PHE A 55 7.19 21.68 5.22
CA PHE A 55 6.02 21.31 4.40
C PHE A 55 5.00 20.41 5.13
N ASP A 56 4.76 20.65 6.42
CA ASP A 56 3.81 19.94 7.26
C ASP A 56 4.14 18.45 7.49
N ALA A 57 5.42 18.06 7.29
CA ALA A 57 5.86 16.66 7.37
C ALA A 57 5.51 15.99 8.72
N ASN A 58 5.62 16.72 9.83
CA ASN A 58 5.35 16.19 11.17
C ASN A 58 3.86 15.97 11.38
N LEU A 59 3.01 16.89 10.91
CA LEU A 59 1.55 16.71 10.95
C LEU A 59 1.15 15.49 10.11
N VAL A 60 1.68 15.38 8.89
CA VAL A 60 1.42 14.25 8.00
C VAL A 60 1.85 12.92 8.63
N GLN A 61 2.97 12.89 9.37
CA GLN A 61 3.42 11.71 10.10
C GLN A 61 2.38 11.29 11.17
N VAL A 62 1.89 12.24 11.97
CA VAL A 62 0.84 11.99 12.99
C VAL A 62 -0.47 11.53 12.33
N GLU A 63 -0.89 12.19 11.25
CA GLU A 63 -2.08 11.84 10.47
C GLU A 63 -2.03 10.41 9.93
N ASN A 64 -0.91 10.02 9.31
CA ASN A 64 -0.74 8.70 8.72
C ASN A 64 -0.72 7.59 9.77
N ARG A 65 -0.09 7.85 10.93
CA ARG A 65 0.06 6.84 11.97
C ARG A 65 -1.21 6.61 12.79
N LEU A 66 -1.97 7.68 13.06
CA LEU A 66 -3.19 7.62 13.87
C LEU A 66 -4.47 7.53 13.02
N GLY A 67 -4.41 7.78 11.71
CA GLY A 67 -5.57 7.70 10.82
C GLY A 67 -6.56 8.85 10.99
N VAL A 68 -6.05 10.06 11.28
CA VAL A 68 -6.84 11.30 11.42
C VAL A 68 -6.53 12.29 10.29
N PHE A 69 -7.38 13.29 10.12
CA PHE A 69 -7.12 14.46 9.28
C PHE A 69 -6.81 15.66 10.17
N ILE A 70 -5.75 16.39 9.87
CA ILE A 70 -5.28 17.57 10.58
C ILE A 70 -5.17 18.72 9.57
N ALA A 71 -5.91 19.81 9.80
CA ALA A 71 -5.81 21.03 9.01
C ALA A 71 -5.30 22.17 9.87
N ALA A 72 -4.19 22.79 9.44
CA ALA A 72 -3.68 23.99 10.07
C ALA A 72 -4.36 25.25 9.51
N ARG A 73 -4.87 26.11 10.40
CA ARG A 73 -5.43 27.43 10.09
C ARG A 73 -4.86 28.45 11.06
N GLY A 74 -3.76 29.11 10.65
CA GLY A 74 -3.06 30.06 11.50
C GLY A 74 -2.45 29.36 12.72
N ASP A 75 -2.93 29.69 13.90
CA ASP A 75 -2.54 29.15 15.21
C ASP A 75 -3.41 28.00 15.70
N THR A 76 -4.39 27.58 14.90
CA THR A 76 -5.30 26.48 15.24
C THR A 76 -5.10 25.25 14.35
N LEU A 77 -5.18 24.06 14.95
CA LEU A 77 -5.24 22.78 14.25
C LEU A 77 -6.64 22.19 14.41
N GLN A 78 -7.29 21.88 13.30
CA GLN A 78 -8.54 21.12 13.29
C GLN A 78 -8.24 19.65 13.03
N ILE A 79 -8.71 18.77 13.91
CA ILE A 79 -8.50 17.32 13.84
C ILE A 79 -9.84 16.63 13.60
N GLU A 80 -9.94 15.81 12.55
CA GLU A 80 -11.15 15.05 12.21
C GLU A 80 -10.84 13.56 12.05
N GLY A 81 -11.70 12.69 12.59
CA GLY A 81 -11.48 11.24 12.50
C GLY A 81 -12.34 10.43 13.47
N PRO A 82 -12.02 9.14 13.69
CA PRO A 82 -12.59 8.35 14.77
C PRO A 82 -12.32 9.01 16.13
N GLU A 83 -13.30 9.04 17.03
CA GLU A 83 -13.21 9.71 18.35
C GLU A 83 -11.92 9.38 19.12
N ASP A 84 -11.59 8.10 19.27
CA ASP A 84 -10.36 7.64 19.96
C ASP A 84 -9.07 8.06 19.25
N ALA A 85 -9.10 8.18 17.93
CA ALA A 85 -7.94 8.61 17.14
C ALA A 85 -7.74 10.13 17.24
N VAL A 86 -8.84 10.89 17.25
CA VAL A 86 -8.82 12.36 17.44
C VAL A 86 -8.28 12.72 18.82
N ALA A 87 -8.72 12.03 19.88
CA ALA A 87 -8.22 12.23 21.24
C ALA A 87 -6.71 11.97 21.34
N ARG A 88 -6.22 10.87 20.76
CA ARG A 88 -4.79 10.55 20.74
C ARG A 88 -3.97 11.51 19.90
N ALA A 89 -4.47 11.92 18.74
CA ALA A 89 -3.79 12.90 17.91
C ALA A 89 -3.64 14.24 18.63
N ARG A 90 -4.69 14.64 19.38
CA ARG A 90 -4.65 15.83 20.24
C ARG A 90 -3.54 15.74 21.28
N GLU A 91 -3.44 14.62 21.99
CA GLU A 91 -2.43 14.38 23.02
C GLU A 91 -1.00 14.37 22.47
N VAL A 92 -0.78 13.69 21.34
CA VAL A 92 0.52 13.65 20.66
C VAL A 92 0.95 15.05 20.22
N LEU A 93 0.05 15.81 19.58
CA LEU A 93 0.35 17.17 19.12
C LEU A 93 0.64 18.13 20.28
N GLN A 94 -0.09 18.00 21.39
CA GLN A 94 0.18 18.77 22.61
C GLN A 94 1.55 18.43 23.19
N THR A 95 1.89 17.14 23.27
CA THR A 95 3.18 16.68 23.81
C THR A 95 4.34 17.12 22.93
N MET A 96 4.17 17.10 21.60
CA MET A 96 5.14 17.64 20.66
C MET A 96 5.37 19.15 20.90
N TYR A 97 4.29 19.91 21.05
CA TYR A 97 4.36 21.35 21.34
C TYR A 97 5.06 21.63 22.68
N ASP A 98 4.74 20.88 23.73
CA ASP A 98 5.34 21.05 25.06
C ASP A 98 6.85 20.74 25.06
N ARG A 99 7.30 19.76 24.26
CA ARG A 99 8.73 19.47 24.09
C ARG A 99 9.47 20.61 23.38
N LEU A 100 8.89 21.16 22.32
CA LEU A 100 9.45 22.32 21.64
C LEU A 100 9.51 23.54 22.57
N ALA A 101 8.47 23.74 23.40
CA ALA A 101 8.45 24.82 24.39
C ALA A 101 9.54 24.66 25.47
N GLN A 102 10.00 23.44 25.72
CA GLN A 102 11.12 23.14 26.61
C GLN A 102 12.49 23.20 25.90
N GLY A 103 12.53 23.58 24.61
CA GLY A 103 13.75 23.67 23.82
C GLY A 103 14.33 22.31 23.40
N GLN A 104 13.49 21.26 23.34
CA GLN A 104 13.89 19.95 22.85
C GLN A 104 13.60 19.84 21.35
N ASP A 105 14.53 19.25 20.60
CA ASP A 105 14.34 19.01 19.16
C ASP A 105 13.30 17.90 18.91
N LEU A 106 12.52 18.08 17.84
CA LEU A 106 11.63 17.04 17.31
C LEU A 106 12.22 16.44 16.03
N ASP A 107 12.72 15.22 16.13
CA ASP A 107 13.06 14.40 14.96
C ASP A 107 11.99 13.34 14.68
N ALA A 108 12.07 12.70 13.51
CA ALA A 108 11.10 11.69 13.09
C ALA A 108 11.00 10.50 14.08
N GLY A 109 12.10 10.15 14.75
CA GLY A 109 12.16 9.08 15.74
C GLY A 109 11.47 9.43 17.05
N ALA A 110 11.61 10.68 17.52
CA ALA A 110 10.94 11.20 18.70
C ALA A 110 9.41 11.26 18.49
N ILE A 111 8.96 11.66 17.30
CA ILE A 111 7.54 11.65 16.93
C ILE A 111 7.00 10.23 16.91
N GLU A 112 7.74 9.27 16.34
CA GLU A 112 7.33 7.86 16.33
C GLU A 112 7.24 7.27 17.74
N ALA A 113 8.18 7.60 18.62
CA ALA A 113 8.15 7.20 20.03
C ALA A 113 6.92 7.77 20.76
N LEU A 114 6.61 9.06 20.57
CA LEU A 114 5.42 9.68 21.17
C LEU A 114 4.12 9.01 20.72
N ILE A 115 4.02 8.70 19.42
CA ILE A 115 2.84 8.00 18.89
C ILE A 115 2.77 6.56 19.43
N ALA A 116 3.91 5.87 19.55
CA ALA A 116 3.97 4.52 20.13
C ALA A 116 3.56 4.52 21.62
N MET A 117 3.99 5.51 22.39
CA MET A 117 3.61 5.68 23.81
C MET A 117 2.11 5.95 23.98
N SER A 118 1.47 6.65 23.01
CA SER A 118 0.01 6.86 23.00
C SER A 118 -0.82 5.59 22.69
N ASN A 119 -0.17 4.46 22.37
CA ASN A 119 -0.84 3.16 22.20
C ASN A 119 -0.89 2.32 23.49
N GLU A 120 -0.23 2.73 24.57
CA GLU A 120 -0.40 2.05 25.86
C GLU A 120 -1.77 2.43 26.45
N PRO A 121 -2.66 1.46 26.68
CA PRO A 121 -3.94 1.76 27.32
C PRO A 121 -3.66 2.25 28.73
N VAL A 122 -4.01 3.51 28.99
CA VAL A 122 -4.16 4.03 30.36
C VAL A 122 -5.24 3.17 31.00
N LEU A 123 -4.79 2.20 31.81
CA LEU A 123 -5.62 1.26 32.53
C LEU A 123 -6.46 2.03 33.54
N ASP A 124 -7.75 2.16 33.25
CA ASP A 124 -8.77 2.27 34.27
C ASP A 124 -9.96 1.37 33.90
N GLY A 125 -10.11 0.29 34.66
CA GLY A 125 -11.41 -0.35 34.88
C GLY A 125 -11.82 -1.50 33.94
N ILE A 126 -11.47 -2.72 34.38
CA ILE A 126 -12.29 -3.95 34.33
C ILE A 126 -12.24 -4.81 33.04
N ILE A 127 -11.83 -6.05 33.29
CA ILE A 127 -11.71 -7.22 32.44
C ILE A 127 -13.01 -7.57 31.70
N SER A 128 -12.94 -7.82 30.40
CA SER A 128 -13.55 -9.03 29.81
C SER A 128 -12.95 -9.39 28.45
N ASP A 129 -12.76 -10.70 28.33
CA ASP A 129 -12.11 -11.49 27.31
C ASP A 129 -12.53 -11.27 25.84
N LYS A 130 -11.57 -11.61 24.96
CA LYS A 130 -11.65 -11.89 23.51
C LYS A 130 -11.77 -10.68 22.56
N ALA A 131 -10.60 -10.14 22.21
CA ALA A 131 -10.43 -9.30 21.03
C ALA A 131 -9.78 -10.10 19.87
N GLU A 132 -10.58 -10.92 19.20
CA GLU A 132 -10.31 -11.25 17.79
C GLU A 132 -10.84 -10.10 16.92
N GLY A 133 -9.97 -9.50 16.10
CA GLY A 133 -10.37 -8.54 15.07
C GLY A 133 -9.92 -7.10 15.30
N ALA A 134 -8.63 -6.88 15.53
CA ALA A 134 -8.03 -5.55 15.40
C ALA A 134 -8.08 -5.09 13.93
N LYS A 135 -9.19 -4.43 13.53
CA LYS A 135 -9.22 -3.60 12.32
C LYS A 135 -8.47 -2.29 12.64
N GLY A 136 -7.17 -2.31 12.37
CA GLY A 136 -6.31 -1.13 12.45
C GLY A 136 -6.77 0.03 11.54
N PRO A 137 -6.12 1.20 11.64
CA PRO A 137 -6.52 2.41 10.92
C PRO A 137 -6.61 2.19 9.41
N PRO A 138 -7.46 2.95 8.69
CA PRO A 138 -7.60 2.80 7.24
C PRO A 138 -6.26 3.12 6.57
N ILE A 139 -5.64 2.12 5.94
CA ILE A 139 -4.42 2.32 5.14
C ILE A 139 -4.76 3.28 4.01
N MET A 140 -4.02 4.37 3.92
CA MET A 140 -4.18 5.41 2.90
C MET A 140 -2.80 5.88 2.44
N ILE A 141 -2.70 6.24 1.17
CA ILE A 141 -1.51 6.86 0.60
C ILE A 141 -1.85 8.33 0.35
N ARG A 142 -1.11 9.23 0.98
CA ARG A 142 -1.26 10.66 0.76
C ARG A 142 -0.21 11.15 -0.22
N THR A 143 -0.69 11.80 -1.26
CA THR A 143 0.13 12.52 -2.24
C THR A 143 -0.29 14.00 -2.23
N ARG A 144 0.51 14.89 -2.85
CA ARG A 144 0.19 16.32 -2.91
C ARG A 144 -1.12 16.61 -3.68
N ARG A 145 -1.56 15.70 -4.56
CA ARG A 145 -2.78 15.86 -5.38
C ARG A 145 -4.00 15.13 -4.83
N LYS A 146 -3.82 13.98 -4.18
CA LYS A 146 -4.93 13.14 -3.73
C LYS A 146 -4.55 12.20 -2.60
N THR A 147 -5.54 11.90 -1.77
CA THR A 147 -5.50 10.77 -0.83
C THR A 147 -6.08 9.55 -1.54
N ILE A 148 -5.29 8.48 -1.60
CA ILE A 148 -5.65 7.23 -2.25
C ILE A 148 -6.00 6.22 -1.16
N VAL A 149 -7.21 5.68 -1.24
CA VAL A 149 -7.73 4.64 -0.36
C VAL A 149 -7.89 3.33 -1.13
N PRO A 150 -7.72 2.17 -0.48
CA PRO A 150 -7.91 0.89 -1.13
C PRO A 150 -9.37 0.72 -1.55
N ARG A 151 -9.57 0.19 -2.75
CA ARG A 151 -10.88 -0.13 -3.32
C ARG A 151 -11.20 -1.62 -3.32
N SER A 152 -10.21 -2.46 -2.99
CA SER A 152 -10.39 -3.89 -2.74
C SER A 152 -9.59 -4.34 -1.51
N ALA A 153 -9.93 -5.52 -0.97
CA ALA A 153 -9.19 -6.11 0.13
C ALA A 153 -7.72 -6.40 -0.26
N THR A 154 -7.49 -6.86 -1.49
CA THR A 154 -6.15 -7.11 -2.04
C THR A 154 -5.35 -5.82 -2.14
N GLN A 155 -5.96 -4.71 -2.58
CA GLN A 155 -5.30 -3.39 -2.57
C GLN A 155 -4.92 -2.96 -1.14
N ALA A 156 -5.78 -3.20 -0.15
CA ALA A 156 -5.45 -2.87 1.24
C ALA A 156 -4.24 -3.68 1.74
N THR A 157 -4.19 -4.99 1.43
CA THR A 157 -3.03 -5.83 1.75
C THR A 157 -1.78 -5.37 1.01
N TYR A 158 -1.90 -5.01 -0.26
CA TYR A 158 -0.80 -4.48 -1.05
C TYR A 158 -0.24 -3.19 -0.46
N MET A 159 -1.10 -2.24 -0.11
CA MET A 159 -0.67 -0.96 0.47
C MET A 159 0.03 -1.15 1.82
N ARG A 160 -0.34 -2.14 2.64
CA ARG A 160 0.43 -2.51 3.84
C ARG A 160 1.80 -3.06 3.47
N SER A 161 1.85 -3.97 2.50
CA SER A 161 3.08 -4.60 2.02
C SER A 161 4.07 -3.55 1.51
N LEU A 162 3.61 -2.53 0.77
CA LEU A 162 4.43 -1.43 0.25
C LEU A 162 5.18 -0.61 1.33
N VAL A 163 4.76 -0.69 2.60
CA VAL A 163 5.41 -0.03 3.74
C VAL A 163 6.23 -1.01 4.58
N ARG A 164 5.94 -2.31 4.51
CA ARG A 164 6.56 -3.33 5.35
C ARG A 164 7.69 -4.06 4.64
N ASP A 165 7.46 -4.53 3.43
CA ASP A 165 8.36 -5.46 2.73
C ASP A 165 9.43 -4.70 1.93
N ASP A 166 10.59 -5.32 1.79
CA ASP A 166 11.75 -4.75 1.07
C ASP A 166 11.57 -4.91 -0.44
N ILE A 167 11.21 -6.13 -0.88
CA ILE A 167 10.95 -6.45 -2.28
C ILE A 167 9.56 -7.04 -2.43
N ILE A 168 8.76 -6.52 -3.35
CA ILE A 168 7.37 -6.96 -3.53
C ILE A 168 7.12 -7.35 -4.98
N PHE A 169 6.63 -8.57 -5.19
CA PHE A 169 6.04 -9.00 -6.45
C PHE A 169 4.54 -8.72 -6.44
N ALA A 170 4.10 -7.77 -7.27
CA ALA A 170 2.69 -7.42 -7.45
C ALA A 170 2.20 -7.98 -8.79
N LEU A 171 1.45 -9.07 -8.73
CA LEU A 171 1.06 -9.88 -9.88
C LEU A 171 -0.42 -9.75 -10.17
N GLY A 172 -0.80 -9.51 -11.42
CA GLY A 172 -2.20 -9.64 -11.85
C GLY A 172 -2.61 -8.67 -12.96
N PRO A 173 -3.90 -8.66 -13.32
CA PRO A 173 -4.36 -8.04 -14.57
C PRO A 173 -4.21 -6.51 -14.59
N ALA A 174 -4.31 -5.95 -15.79
CA ALA A 174 -4.33 -4.50 -15.99
C ALA A 174 -5.58 -3.87 -15.33
N GLY A 175 -5.40 -2.71 -14.69
CA GLY A 175 -6.49 -1.99 -14.01
C GLY A 175 -6.76 -2.41 -12.56
N THR A 176 -5.94 -3.29 -11.98
CA THR A 176 -5.97 -3.62 -10.54
C THR A 176 -5.28 -2.58 -9.66
N GLY A 177 -4.57 -1.63 -10.28
CA GLY A 177 -3.90 -0.53 -9.59
C GLY A 177 -2.50 -0.87 -9.06
N LYS A 178 -1.93 -2.04 -9.38
CA LYS A 178 -0.59 -2.47 -8.91
C LYS A 178 0.50 -1.39 -9.11
N THR A 179 0.73 -0.97 -10.35
CA THR A 179 1.76 0.03 -10.67
C THR A 179 1.40 1.40 -10.11
N TYR A 180 0.13 1.80 -10.22
CA TYR A 180 -0.35 3.10 -9.76
C TYR A 180 -0.18 3.28 -8.24
N LEU A 181 -0.55 2.29 -7.43
CA LEU A 181 -0.41 2.33 -5.98
C LEU A 181 1.06 2.31 -5.55
N ALA A 182 1.92 1.58 -6.26
CA ALA A 182 3.36 1.60 -6.03
C ALA A 182 3.95 3.00 -6.27
N VAL A 183 3.63 3.63 -7.40
CA VAL A 183 4.08 5.00 -7.73
C VAL A 183 3.58 5.99 -6.69
N ALA A 184 2.31 5.90 -6.29
CA ALA A 184 1.75 6.78 -5.27
C ALA A 184 2.47 6.63 -3.92
N GLN A 185 2.75 5.39 -3.48
CA GLN A 185 3.50 5.16 -2.24
C GLN A 185 4.93 5.71 -2.35
N ALA A 186 5.59 5.47 -3.50
CA ALA A 186 6.95 5.93 -3.72
C ALA A 186 7.05 7.45 -3.69
N VAL A 187 6.11 8.15 -4.32
CA VAL A 187 5.98 9.61 -4.24
C VAL A 187 5.77 10.07 -2.81
N SER A 188 4.92 9.39 -2.04
CA SER A 188 4.68 9.70 -0.63
C SER A 188 5.98 9.60 0.19
N GLN A 189 6.75 8.51 0.02
CA GLN A 189 8.04 8.31 0.70
C GLN A 189 9.12 9.28 0.25
N LEU A 190 9.12 9.68 -1.02
CA LEU A 190 10.05 10.69 -1.54
C LEU A 190 9.77 12.08 -0.96
N ILE A 191 8.49 12.41 -0.77
CA ILE A 191 8.07 13.70 -0.20
C ILE A 191 8.33 13.74 1.32
N SER A 192 8.12 12.63 2.04
CA SER A 192 8.44 12.54 3.47
C SER A 192 9.94 12.40 3.77
N GLY A 193 10.78 12.25 2.74
CA GLY A 193 12.22 12.05 2.89
C GLY A 193 12.61 10.64 3.38
N SER A 194 11.66 9.69 3.40
CA SER A 194 11.94 8.29 3.76
C SER A 194 12.83 7.60 2.74
N VAL A 195 12.77 8.05 1.48
CA VAL A 195 13.72 7.70 0.42
C VAL A 195 14.22 8.99 -0.24
N GLN A 196 15.43 8.94 -0.79
CA GLN A 196 16.04 10.09 -1.47
C GLN A 196 15.75 10.09 -2.97
N ARG A 197 15.48 8.91 -3.56
CA ARG A 197 15.27 8.74 -5.00
C ARG A 197 14.09 7.84 -5.31
N LEU A 198 13.43 8.11 -6.42
CA LEU A 198 12.41 7.26 -7.04
C LEU A 198 12.91 6.84 -8.43
N ILE A 199 13.05 5.53 -8.64
CA ILE A 199 13.52 4.96 -9.90
C ILE A 199 12.39 4.13 -10.50
N LEU A 200 11.88 4.54 -11.66
CA LEU A 200 10.84 3.85 -12.41
C LEU A 200 11.47 3.22 -13.65
N SER A 201 11.26 1.93 -13.83
CA SER A 201 11.81 1.18 -14.93
C SER A 201 10.77 0.29 -15.60
N ARG A 202 10.97 0.04 -16.88
CA ARG A 202 10.16 -0.86 -17.70
C ARG A 202 11.08 -1.56 -18.71
N PRO A 203 10.89 -2.86 -19.00
CA PRO A 203 11.58 -3.48 -20.10
C PRO A 203 11.11 -2.88 -21.43
N ALA A 204 12.05 -2.71 -22.36
CA ALA A 204 11.71 -2.36 -23.73
C ALA A 204 11.27 -3.64 -24.44
N VAL A 205 10.02 -3.70 -24.87
CA VAL A 205 9.42 -4.87 -25.51
C VAL A 205 8.92 -4.44 -26.86
N GLU A 206 9.37 -5.12 -27.91
CA GLU A 206 8.94 -4.87 -29.29
C GLU A 206 7.55 -5.50 -29.51
N ALA A 207 6.52 -4.95 -28.87
CA ALA A 207 5.15 -5.39 -29.06
C ALA A 207 4.60 -4.82 -30.38
N GLY A 208 4.96 -5.45 -31.50
CA GLY A 208 4.40 -5.18 -32.84
C GLY A 208 5.30 -4.37 -33.78
N GLU A 209 6.08 -3.40 -33.27
CA GLU A 209 7.05 -2.64 -34.06
C GLU A 209 8.47 -2.81 -33.48
N LYS A 210 9.44 -3.12 -34.35
CA LYS A 210 10.84 -3.18 -33.95
C LYS A 210 11.31 -1.78 -33.57
N ILE A 211 11.80 -1.59 -32.34
CA ILE A 211 12.22 -0.29 -31.80
C ILE A 211 13.24 0.38 -32.74
N GLY A 212 14.08 -0.41 -33.42
CA GLY A 212 15.04 0.07 -34.41
C GLY A 212 14.45 0.89 -35.58
N PHE A 213 13.16 0.72 -35.92
CA PHE A 213 12.52 1.34 -37.08
C PHE A 213 11.73 2.61 -36.77
N LEU A 214 11.50 2.92 -35.48
CA LEU A 214 10.92 4.21 -35.10
C LEU A 214 11.89 5.35 -35.45
N PRO A 215 11.44 6.49 -36.01
CA PRO A 215 12.30 7.64 -36.27
C PRO A 215 12.76 8.28 -34.95
N GLY A 216 13.90 8.98 -34.96
CA GLY A 216 14.44 9.68 -33.79
C GLY A 216 15.64 9.01 -33.12
N ASP A 217 16.11 9.61 -32.03
CA ASP A 217 17.18 9.05 -31.20
C ASP A 217 16.69 7.87 -30.33
N MET A 218 17.59 7.11 -29.70
CA MET A 218 17.20 5.96 -28.87
C MET A 218 16.30 6.32 -27.69
N LYS A 219 16.35 7.57 -27.20
CA LYS A 219 15.50 8.04 -26.10
C LYS A 219 14.09 8.30 -26.61
N GLU A 220 13.95 9.01 -27.73
CA GLU A 220 12.67 9.29 -28.41
C GLU A 220 11.92 8.01 -28.80
N LYS A 221 12.66 6.95 -29.17
CA LYS A 221 12.06 5.65 -29.51
C LYS A 221 11.51 4.88 -28.31
N VAL A 222 12.05 5.11 -27.11
CA VAL A 222 11.66 4.34 -25.91
C VAL A 222 10.68 5.11 -25.01
N ASP A 223 10.66 6.44 -25.13
CA ASP A 223 9.77 7.32 -24.36
C ASP A 223 8.27 6.94 -24.43
N PRO A 224 7.70 6.51 -25.59
CA PRO A 224 6.29 6.10 -25.65
C PRO A 224 5.94 4.95 -24.70
N PHE A 225 6.86 4.01 -24.47
CA PHE A 225 6.65 2.87 -23.57
C PHE A 225 6.69 3.28 -22.09
N LEU A 226 7.39 4.38 -21.78
CA LEU A 226 7.53 4.92 -20.44
C LEU A 226 6.41 5.89 -20.08
N ARG A 227 5.63 6.38 -21.06
CA ARG A 227 4.55 7.36 -20.86
C ARG A 227 3.57 7.03 -19.73
N PRO A 228 3.09 5.78 -19.55
CA PRO A 228 2.20 5.45 -18.43
C PRO A 228 2.80 5.73 -17.04
N LEU A 229 4.14 5.68 -16.91
CA LEU A 229 4.84 6.01 -15.66
C LEU A 229 4.86 7.52 -15.42
N TYR A 230 5.02 8.34 -16.47
CA TYR A 230 4.88 9.79 -16.37
C TYR A 230 3.46 10.18 -15.96
N ASP A 231 2.45 9.59 -16.59
CA ASP A 231 1.05 9.87 -16.27
C ASP A 231 0.75 9.59 -14.79
N ALA A 232 1.23 8.46 -14.26
CA ALA A 232 1.08 8.12 -12.84
C ALA A 232 1.75 9.13 -11.89
N LEU A 233 2.90 9.70 -12.28
CA LEU A 233 3.58 10.74 -11.50
C LEU A 233 2.80 12.05 -11.51
N TYR A 234 2.34 12.50 -12.68
CA TYR A 234 1.52 13.72 -12.81
C TYR A 234 0.18 13.60 -12.07
N ASP A 235 -0.32 12.39 -11.90
CA ASP A 235 -1.48 12.12 -11.06
C ASP A 235 -1.21 12.28 -9.56
N CYS A 236 0.03 12.08 -9.13
CA CYS A 236 0.42 12.11 -7.71
C CYS A 236 1.07 13.44 -7.30
N MET A 237 1.63 14.19 -8.24
CA MET A 237 2.36 15.45 -8.00
C MET A 237 1.97 16.56 -8.99
N PRO A 238 2.08 17.84 -8.59
CA PRO A 238 1.99 18.95 -9.53
C PRO A 238 3.06 18.84 -10.64
N PRO A 239 2.74 19.17 -11.91
CA PRO A 239 3.65 19.01 -13.04
C PRO A 239 5.02 19.68 -12.84
N GLU A 240 5.03 20.88 -12.28
CA GLU A 240 6.25 21.65 -12.05
C GLU A 240 7.19 20.94 -11.07
N GLN A 241 6.64 20.19 -10.10
CA GLN A 241 7.44 19.38 -9.19
C GLN A 241 7.98 18.13 -9.87
N VAL A 242 7.17 17.47 -10.71
CA VAL A 242 7.62 16.30 -11.47
C VAL A 242 8.81 16.67 -12.34
N GLU A 243 8.70 17.76 -13.11
CA GLU A 243 9.76 18.26 -14.00
C GLU A 243 11.03 18.65 -13.23
N ARG A 244 10.89 19.40 -12.14
CA ARG A 244 12.03 19.76 -11.28
C ARG A 244 12.74 18.53 -10.73
N ARG A 245 11.99 17.55 -10.23
CA ARG A 245 12.56 16.34 -9.61
C ARG A 245 13.21 15.42 -10.65
N LEU A 246 12.64 15.32 -11.85
CA LEU A 246 13.27 14.67 -13.00
C LEU A 246 14.59 15.35 -13.38
N ALA A 247 14.61 16.68 -13.49
CA ALA A 247 15.81 17.44 -13.83
C ALA A 247 16.92 17.31 -12.78
N SER A 248 16.55 17.24 -11.49
CA SER A 248 17.50 17.03 -10.38
C SER A 248 18.01 15.60 -10.25
N GLY A 249 17.36 14.62 -10.89
CA GLY A 249 17.67 13.19 -10.75
C GLY A 249 17.10 12.53 -9.49
N GLU A 250 16.26 13.23 -8.70
CA GLU A 250 15.50 12.64 -7.60
C GLU A 250 14.45 11.63 -8.11
N ILE A 251 13.86 11.90 -9.28
CA ILE A 251 13.02 10.95 -10.01
C ILE A 251 13.76 10.56 -11.28
N GLU A 252 13.90 9.26 -11.52
CA GLU A 252 14.49 8.73 -12.75
C GLU A 252 13.52 7.77 -13.41
N ILE A 253 13.27 7.96 -14.71
CA ILE A 253 12.49 7.04 -15.53
C ILE A 253 13.40 6.53 -16.63
N ALA A 254 13.72 5.24 -16.61
CA ALA A 254 14.69 4.67 -17.54
C ALA A 254 14.42 3.19 -17.86
N PRO A 255 14.79 2.72 -19.06
CA PRO A 255 14.69 1.31 -19.41
C PRO A 255 15.53 0.42 -18.48
N ILE A 256 15.12 -0.85 -18.31
CA ILE A 256 15.79 -1.79 -17.40
C ILE A 256 17.30 -1.93 -17.67
N ALA A 257 17.74 -1.76 -18.92
CA ALA A 257 19.15 -1.83 -19.31
C ALA A 257 20.04 -0.81 -18.58
N PHE A 258 19.49 0.35 -18.20
CA PHE A 258 20.21 1.42 -17.49
C PHE A 258 20.46 1.10 -16.02
N MET A 259 19.91 0.00 -15.52
CA MET A 259 20.13 -0.46 -14.14
C MET A 259 21.42 -1.26 -13.99
N ARG A 260 22.03 -1.70 -15.10
CA ARG A 260 23.26 -2.50 -15.09
C ARG A 260 24.40 -1.74 -14.40
N GLY A 261 25.10 -2.43 -13.50
CA GLY A 261 26.27 -1.88 -12.81
C GLY A 261 25.96 -0.88 -11.70
N ARG A 262 24.68 -0.66 -11.37
CA ARG A 262 24.26 0.26 -10.30
C ARG A 262 24.02 -0.46 -8.98
N THR A 263 24.10 0.30 -7.90
CA THR A 263 23.53 -0.08 -6.61
C THR A 263 22.49 0.98 -6.28
N LEU A 264 21.24 0.53 -6.07
CA LEU A 264 20.10 1.39 -5.86
C LEU A 264 19.85 1.48 -4.35
N ALA A 265 20.66 2.31 -3.68
CA ALA A 265 20.53 2.63 -2.25
C ALA A 265 19.69 3.91 -2.03
N ASP A 266 19.06 4.01 -0.86
CA ASP A 266 18.18 5.12 -0.46
C ASP A 266 17.09 5.43 -1.50
N ALA A 267 16.56 4.39 -2.15
CA ALA A 267 15.69 4.53 -3.31
C ALA A 267 14.42 3.67 -3.21
N PHE A 268 13.31 4.21 -3.70
CA PHE A 268 12.13 3.43 -4.04
C PHE A 268 12.18 3.08 -5.53
N VAL A 269 12.26 1.80 -5.84
CA VAL A 269 12.49 1.28 -7.19
C VAL A 269 11.24 0.54 -7.67
N ILE A 270 10.76 0.82 -8.87
CA ILE A 270 9.62 0.14 -9.47
C ILE A 270 10.01 -0.41 -10.83
N LEU A 271 9.79 -1.71 -11.04
CA LEU A 271 9.85 -2.35 -12.36
C LEU A 271 8.43 -2.68 -12.82
N ASP A 272 7.95 -1.97 -13.83
CA ASP A 272 6.64 -2.20 -14.44
C ASP A 272 6.75 -3.14 -15.64
N GLU A 273 5.64 -3.79 -16.00
CA GLU A 273 5.58 -4.86 -17.03
C GLU A 273 6.68 -5.92 -16.91
N ALA A 274 6.99 -6.32 -15.68
CA ALA A 274 8.08 -7.23 -15.38
C ALA A 274 7.94 -8.61 -16.05
N GLN A 275 6.73 -9.01 -16.46
CA GLN A 275 6.50 -10.26 -17.18
C GLN A 275 7.28 -10.34 -18.50
N ASN A 276 7.67 -9.18 -19.03
CA ASN A 276 8.43 -9.05 -20.27
C ASN A 276 9.95 -8.93 -20.07
N THR A 277 10.45 -9.32 -18.89
CA THR A 277 11.89 -9.47 -18.65
C THR A 277 12.34 -10.91 -18.90
N THR A 278 13.60 -11.10 -19.30
CA THR A 278 14.25 -12.43 -19.26
C THR A 278 14.72 -12.76 -17.85
N ARG A 279 15.05 -14.03 -17.59
CA ARG A 279 15.63 -14.48 -16.31
C ARG A 279 16.91 -13.73 -15.94
N GLU A 280 17.78 -13.49 -16.93
CA GLU A 280 19.03 -12.75 -16.74
C GLU A 280 18.76 -11.29 -16.40
N GLN A 281 17.79 -10.65 -17.06
CA GLN A 281 17.40 -9.28 -16.78
C GLN A 281 16.79 -9.13 -15.39
N MET A 282 15.89 -10.05 -15.00
CA MET A 282 15.29 -10.05 -13.67
C MET A 282 16.34 -10.24 -12.58
N LYS A 283 17.21 -11.25 -12.73
CA LYS A 283 18.33 -11.46 -11.79
C LYS A 283 19.26 -10.24 -11.73
N MET A 284 19.59 -9.64 -12.88
CA MET A 284 20.39 -8.43 -12.94
C MET A 284 19.73 -7.30 -12.14
N PHE A 285 18.43 -7.08 -12.32
CA PHE A 285 17.67 -6.01 -11.67
C PHE A 285 17.53 -6.22 -10.16
N LEU A 286 17.08 -7.40 -9.71
CA LEU A 286 16.91 -7.72 -8.29
C LEU A 286 18.23 -7.58 -7.51
N THR A 287 19.35 -7.95 -8.13
CA THR A 287 20.69 -7.81 -7.51
C THR A 287 21.23 -6.38 -7.50
N ARG A 288 20.46 -5.38 -7.97
CA ARG A 288 20.81 -3.96 -7.79
C ARG A 288 20.27 -3.38 -6.48
N PHE A 289 19.44 -4.13 -5.74
CA PHE A 289 18.85 -3.69 -4.47
C PHE A 289 19.93 -3.24 -3.49
N GLY A 290 19.83 -2.01 -2.99
CA GLY A 290 20.76 -1.41 -2.05
C GLY A 290 20.16 -1.25 -0.65
N GLN A 291 20.97 -0.72 0.27
CA GLN A 291 20.51 -0.42 1.63
C GLN A 291 19.42 0.65 1.64
N ASN A 292 18.57 0.63 2.66
CA ASN A 292 17.48 1.59 2.87
C ASN A 292 16.62 1.82 1.62
N SER A 293 16.35 0.74 0.88
CA SER A 293 15.63 0.81 -0.39
C SER A 293 14.44 -0.12 -0.38
N ARG A 294 13.51 0.15 -1.29
CA ARG A 294 12.36 -0.70 -1.54
C ARG A 294 12.25 -0.97 -3.01
N MET A 295 11.83 -2.18 -3.38
CA MET A 295 11.68 -2.57 -4.77
C MET A 295 10.32 -3.20 -5.00
N VAL A 296 9.60 -2.72 -6.01
CA VAL A 296 8.30 -3.27 -6.39
C VAL A 296 8.38 -3.73 -7.84
N VAL A 297 8.12 -5.01 -8.05
CA VAL A 297 8.11 -5.65 -9.35
C VAL A 297 6.65 -5.93 -9.72
N CYS A 298 6.11 -5.14 -10.64
CA CYS A 298 4.74 -5.20 -11.12
C CYS A 298 4.66 -5.94 -12.45
N GLY A 299 3.72 -6.87 -12.60
CA GLY A 299 3.49 -7.52 -13.89
C GLY A 299 2.24 -8.41 -13.92
N ASP A 300 1.91 -8.91 -15.10
CA ASP A 300 0.88 -9.94 -15.28
C ASP A 300 1.50 -11.21 -15.90
N PRO A 301 1.68 -12.30 -15.12
CA PRO A 301 2.20 -13.58 -15.63
C PRO A 301 1.46 -14.15 -16.84
N ARG A 302 0.22 -13.69 -17.11
CA ARG A 302 -0.59 -14.13 -18.25
C ARG A 302 -0.36 -13.33 -19.54
N GLN A 303 0.33 -12.19 -19.49
CA GLN A 303 0.54 -11.27 -20.63
C GLN A 303 2.01 -11.21 -21.02
N VAL A 304 2.63 -12.37 -21.25
CA VAL A 304 4.06 -12.47 -21.60
C VAL A 304 4.24 -12.28 -23.10
N ASP A 305 4.91 -11.18 -23.48
CA ASP A 305 5.10 -10.75 -24.87
C ASP A 305 6.51 -11.07 -25.41
N ILE A 306 7.40 -11.67 -24.60
CA ILE A 306 8.78 -11.99 -25.02
C ILE A 306 8.86 -13.28 -25.87
N PRO A 307 9.85 -13.37 -26.78
CA PRO A 307 10.12 -14.60 -27.51
C PRO A 307 10.37 -15.79 -26.56
N GLY A 308 9.70 -16.91 -26.81
CA GLY A 308 9.75 -18.10 -25.94
C GLY A 308 8.68 -18.14 -24.84
N GLY A 309 7.85 -17.10 -24.72
CA GLY A 309 6.66 -17.08 -23.88
C GLY A 309 6.95 -17.21 -22.38
N SER A 310 5.96 -17.67 -21.62
CA SER A 310 5.99 -17.69 -20.15
C SER A 310 7.15 -18.48 -19.54
N GLY A 311 7.69 -19.49 -20.25
CA GLY A 311 8.85 -20.26 -19.79
C GLY A 311 10.16 -19.47 -19.75
N MET A 312 10.25 -18.38 -20.53
CA MET A 312 11.41 -17.49 -20.56
C MET A 312 11.28 -16.27 -19.65
N SER A 313 10.07 -16.04 -19.08
CA SER A 313 9.79 -14.87 -18.26
C SER A 313 10.60 -14.90 -16.96
N GLY A 314 11.39 -13.85 -16.76
CA GLY A 314 12.15 -13.63 -15.53
C GLY A 314 11.25 -13.39 -14.33
N LEU A 315 10.06 -12.79 -14.53
CA LEU A 315 9.08 -12.62 -13.45
C LEU A 315 8.62 -13.95 -12.88
N ASN A 316 8.23 -14.89 -13.75
CA ASN A 316 7.76 -16.21 -13.32
C ASN A 316 8.86 -16.98 -12.57
N ASP A 317 10.08 -17.01 -13.14
CA ASP A 317 11.25 -17.66 -12.54
C ASP A 317 11.63 -17.06 -11.19
N ALA A 318 11.56 -15.73 -11.04
CA ALA A 318 11.87 -15.05 -9.78
C ALA A 318 10.82 -15.29 -8.70
N VAL A 319 9.53 -15.21 -9.05
CA VAL A 319 8.44 -15.49 -8.10
C VAL A 319 8.53 -16.92 -7.59
N GLU A 320 8.73 -17.91 -8.48
CA GLU A 320 8.87 -19.32 -8.08
C GLU A 320 10.03 -19.55 -7.10
N LYS A 321 11.15 -18.83 -7.27
CA LYS A 321 12.36 -19.00 -6.45
C LYS A 321 12.37 -18.20 -5.15
N LEU A 322 11.68 -17.06 -5.12
CA LEU A 322 11.80 -16.08 -4.03
C LEU A 322 10.53 -15.97 -3.18
N GLU A 323 9.44 -16.62 -3.58
CA GLU A 323 8.25 -16.72 -2.74
C GLU A 323 8.56 -17.49 -1.44
N GLY A 324 8.26 -16.88 -0.30
CA GLY A 324 8.57 -17.42 1.03
C GLY A 324 9.98 -17.10 1.54
N VAL A 325 10.82 -16.41 0.77
CA VAL A 325 12.09 -15.88 1.25
C VAL A 325 11.84 -14.63 2.10
N ASP A 326 12.56 -14.51 3.22
CA ASP A 326 12.43 -13.34 4.10
C ASP A 326 12.77 -12.03 3.37
N GLY A 327 12.04 -10.96 3.68
CA GLY A 327 12.09 -9.68 2.97
C GLY A 327 11.33 -9.61 1.65
N PHE A 328 10.82 -10.74 1.12
CA PHE A 328 10.02 -10.76 -0.11
C PHE A 328 8.51 -10.89 0.16
N GLY A 329 7.73 -9.93 -0.33
CA GLY A 329 6.27 -9.99 -0.37
C GLY A 329 5.76 -10.44 -1.74
N THR A 330 4.73 -11.28 -1.78
CA THR A 330 4.02 -11.61 -3.03
C THR A 330 2.54 -11.28 -2.91
N ILE A 331 2.04 -10.42 -3.79
CA ILE A 331 0.64 -10.00 -3.84
C ILE A 331 0.04 -10.41 -5.18
N ARG A 332 -1.06 -11.16 -5.14
CA ARG A 332 -1.74 -11.70 -6.33
C ARG A 332 -3.11 -11.06 -6.47
N PHE A 333 -3.23 -10.15 -7.43
CA PHE A 333 -4.49 -9.56 -7.87
C PHE A 333 -5.24 -10.47 -8.84
N THR A 334 -6.56 -10.36 -8.79
CA THR A 334 -7.47 -11.11 -9.66
C THR A 334 -8.32 -10.15 -10.50
N ALA A 335 -9.14 -10.69 -11.41
CA ALA A 335 -10.10 -9.88 -12.16
C ALA A 335 -11.10 -9.15 -11.25
N ALA A 336 -11.40 -9.70 -10.06
CA ALA A 336 -12.28 -9.07 -9.09
C ALA A 336 -11.69 -7.79 -8.45
N ASP A 337 -10.38 -7.59 -8.56
CA ASP A 337 -9.69 -6.39 -8.08
C ASP A 337 -9.60 -5.27 -9.12
N VAL A 338 -10.11 -5.50 -10.34
CA VAL A 338 -10.07 -4.52 -11.42
C VAL A 338 -11.08 -3.43 -11.13
N VAL A 339 -10.58 -2.20 -10.91
CA VAL A 339 -11.44 -1.04 -10.67
C VAL A 339 -11.36 -0.12 -11.87
N ARG A 340 -12.31 -0.30 -12.79
CA ARG A 340 -12.47 0.52 -13.99
C ARG A 340 -13.81 1.25 -13.96
N HIS A 341 -13.91 2.29 -14.79
CA HIS A 341 -15.18 2.96 -15.00
C HIS A 341 -16.23 1.96 -15.56
N PRO A 342 -17.51 1.97 -15.11
CA PRO A 342 -18.51 0.97 -15.53
C PRO A 342 -18.74 0.87 -17.05
N ILE A 343 -18.50 1.95 -17.80
CA ILE A 343 -18.52 1.90 -19.28
C ILE A 343 -17.49 0.93 -19.84
N VAL A 344 -16.29 0.85 -19.25
CA VAL A 344 -15.23 -0.03 -19.73
C VAL A 344 -15.63 -1.49 -19.54
N GLY A 345 -16.29 -1.83 -18.43
CA GLY A 345 -16.87 -3.16 -18.22
C GLY A 345 -17.89 -3.51 -19.30
N ARG A 346 -18.83 -2.60 -19.59
CA ARG A 346 -19.82 -2.77 -20.67
C ARG A 346 -19.19 -2.92 -22.05
N ILE A 347 -18.08 -2.22 -22.33
CA ILE A 347 -17.33 -2.39 -23.58
C ILE A 347 -16.71 -3.79 -23.64
N VAL A 348 -16.03 -4.23 -22.58
CA VAL A 348 -15.41 -5.56 -22.53
C VAL A 348 -16.46 -6.66 -22.72
N GLU A 349 -17.58 -6.59 -22.00
CA GLU A 349 -18.71 -7.53 -22.15
C GLU A 349 -19.28 -7.56 -23.57
N ALA A 350 -19.36 -6.40 -24.25
CA ALA A 350 -19.84 -6.33 -25.62
C ALA A 350 -18.89 -6.98 -26.64
N TYR A 351 -17.58 -6.96 -26.37
CA TYR A 351 -16.56 -7.56 -27.24
C TYR A 351 -16.31 -9.04 -26.95
N GLU A 352 -16.38 -9.46 -25.67
CA GLU A 352 -16.16 -10.86 -25.26
C GLU A 352 -17.39 -11.74 -25.50
N GLY A 353 -18.57 -11.14 -25.72
CA GLY A 353 -19.83 -11.84 -25.88
C GLY A 353 -20.40 -12.35 -24.56
N LYS A 354 -21.69 -12.67 -24.51
CA LYS A 354 -22.25 -13.38 -23.34
C LYS A 354 -21.54 -14.72 -23.25
N ALA A 355 -20.77 -14.93 -22.18
CA ALA A 355 -20.33 -16.26 -21.80
C ALA A 355 -21.60 -17.13 -21.65
N GLU A 356 -21.77 -18.12 -22.51
CA GLU A 356 -22.79 -19.17 -22.37
C GLU A 356 -22.49 -20.07 -21.16
#